data_AF-A0A529M1F0-F1
#
_entry.id   AF-A0A529M1F0-F1
#
_cell.length_a   1.000
_cell.length_b   1.000
_cell.length_c   1.000
_cell.angle_alpha   90.00
_cell.angle_beta   90.00
_cell.angle_gamma   90.00
#
_symmetry.space_group_name_H-M   'P 1'
#
loop_
_entity.id
_entity.type
_entity.pdbx_description
1 polymer ?
#
loop_
_entity_poly.entity_id
_entity_poly.type
_entity_poly.pdbx_seq_one_letter_code
_entity_poly.pdbx_strand_id
1 'polypeptide(L)'
;GYTGERGYEIFCRGQDAGTIWDRILEEGKSAGIIPCRFTTLDMLRVESYLLFYPYDNSQKYPFENEGPGDTLWELGLDFTVSPGKTGFRGAEEHYRLKGKERFKIYGVLLDGKEPADEGAPVYRDGKKVGVVTCAMYSPLVEKSMGIARLDVDCAVKDTKLEIRNRSGSIKATAQPLPFDDPKKT
;
A
#
# COMPACT_ATOMS: atom_id res chain seq x y z
N GLY A 1 -12.97 5.98 1.80
CA GLY A 1 -13.07 4.85 0.84
C GLY A 1 -11.67 4.37 0.46
N TYR A 2 -11.50 3.68 -0.66
CA TYR A 2 -10.17 3.20 -1.11
C TYR A 2 -9.17 4.32 -1.48
N THR A 3 -9.62 5.57 -1.41
CA THR A 3 -8.82 6.79 -1.54
C THR A 3 -8.23 7.30 -0.22
N GLY A 4 -8.60 6.72 0.93
CA GLY A 4 -8.34 7.28 2.26
C GLY A 4 -9.22 8.47 2.65
N GLU A 5 -9.84 9.12 1.66
CA GLU A 5 -10.72 10.27 1.84
C GLU A 5 -12.15 9.91 2.28
N ARG A 6 -12.85 10.93 2.79
CA ARG A 6 -14.29 10.87 3.06
C ARG A 6 -15.07 10.56 1.78
N GLY A 7 -15.94 9.57 1.87
CA GLY A 7 -16.81 9.21 0.75
C GLY A 7 -17.67 8.00 1.09
N TYR A 8 -18.49 7.61 0.12
CA TYR A 8 -19.42 6.49 0.23
C TYR A 8 -19.24 5.54 -0.96
N GLU A 9 -19.51 4.26 -0.73
CA GLU A 9 -19.69 3.28 -1.80
C GLU A 9 -21.18 3.12 -2.07
N ILE A 10 -21.60 3.32 -3.32
CA ILE A 10 -23.01 3.26 -3.71
C ILE A 10 -23.25 1.95 -4.45
N PHE A 11 -23.96 1.04 -3.79
CA PHE A 11 -24.41 -0.22 -4.38
C PHE A 11 -25.83 -0.04 -4.95
N CYS A 12 -26.00 -0.28 -6.24
CA CYS A 12 -27.28 -0.13 -6.94
C CYS A 12 -27.51 -1.25 -7.96
N ARG A 13 -28.72 -1.34 -8.52
CA ARG A 13 -28.98 -2.25 -9.63
C ARG A 13 -28.28 -1.70 -10.88
N GLY A 14 -27.81 -2.59 -11.76
CA GLY A 14 -27.10 -2.18 -12.97
C GLY A 14 -27.89 -1.21 -13.86
N GLN A 15 -29.21 -1.38 -13.94
CA GLN A 15 -30.11 -0.48 -14.69
C GLN A 15 -30.17 0.96 -14.14
N ASP A 16 -29.90 1.14 -12.84
CA ASP A 16 -30.00 2.45 -12.17
C ASP A 16 -28.65 3.20 -12.18
N ALA A 17 -27.55 2.50 -12.49
CA ALA A 17 -26.18 3.02 -12.37
C ALA A 17 -25.95 4.29 -13.21
N GLY A 18 -26.44 4.33 -14.46
CA GLY A 18 -26.29 5.49 -15.34
C GLY A 18 -27.01 6.73 -14.79
N THR A 19 -28.26 6.57 -14.35
CA THR A 19 -29.04 7.66 -13.75
C THR A 19 -28.40 8.19 -12.46
N ILE A 20 -27.93 7.29 -11.59
CA ILE A 20 -27.23 7.67 -10.35
C ILE A 20 -25.96 8.45 -10.67
N TRP A 21 -25.15 7.95 -11.61
CA TRP A 21 -23.90 8.58 -12.04
C TRP A 21 -24.14 10.00 -12.59
N ASP A 22 -25.06 10.14 -13.54
CA ASP A 22 -25.36 11.43 -14.17
C ASP A 22 -25.90 12.44 -13.17
N ARG A 23 -26.77 12.01 -12.25
CA ARG A 23 -27.31 12.87 -11.18
C ARG A 23 -26.23 13.38 -10.23
N ILE A 24 -25.34 12.51 -9.77
CA ILE A 24 -24.23 12.89 -8.88
C ILE A 24 -23.34 13.93 -9.58
N LEU A 25 -23.01 13.73 -10.85
CA LEU A 25 -22.20 14.68 -11.60
C LEU A 25 -22.93 15.99 -11.86
N GLU A 26 -24.23 15.95 -12.17
CA GLU A 26 -25.05 17.14 -12.40
C GLU A 26 -25.18 18.00 -11.15
N GLU A 27 -25.59 17.42 -10.03
CA GLU A 27 -25.83 18.14 -8.78
C GLU A 27 -24.53 18.58 -8.10
N GLY A 28 -23.44 17.82 -8.28
CA GLY A 28 -22.13 18.13 -7.71
C GLY A 28 -21.31 19.17 -8.49
N LYS A 29 -21.80 19.70 -9.63
CA LYS A 29 -21.04 20.66 -10.47
C LYS A 29 -20.55 21.87 -9.71
N SER A 30 -21.39 22.47 -8.87
CA SER A 30 -21.04 23.66 -8.07
C SER A 30 -19.97 23.38 -7.02
N ALA A 31 -19.80 22.12 -6.62
CA ALA A 31 -18.74 21.66 -5.72
C ALA A 31 -17.47 21.20 -6.47
N GLY A 32 -17.45 21.27 -7.80
CA GLY A 32 -16.29 20.88 -8.62
C GLY A 32 -16.10 19.37 -8.76
N ILE A 33 -17.17 18.58 -8.66
CA ILE A 33 -17.08 17.12 -8.84
C ILE A 33 -16.55 16.77 -10.24
N ILE A 34 -15.67 15.76 -10.31
CA ILE A 34 -15.14 15.23 -11.56
C ILE A 34 -15.14 13.70 -11.54
N PRO A 35 -15.30 13.05 -12.71
CA PRO A 35 -14.97 11.63 -12.85
C PRO A 35 -13.50 11.37 -12.52
N CYS A 36 -13.24 10.23 -11.88
CA CYS A 36 -11.90 9.79 -11.54
C CYS A 36 -11.63 8.40 -12.14
N ARG A 37 -10.41 8.17 -12.61
CA ARG A 37 -9.97 6.89 -13.19
C ARG A 37 -9.41 5.98 -12.10
N PHE A 38 -9.49 4.67 -12.35
CA PHE A 38 -8.95 3.66 -11.42
C PHE A 38 -7.47 3.87 -11.10
N THR A 39 -6.64 4.26 -12.07
CA THR A 39 -5.20 4.50 -11.84
C THR A 39 -4.88 5.69 -10.92
N THR A 40 -5.84 6.59 -10.70
CA THR A 40 -5.70 7.62 -9.67
C THR A 40 -5.90 7.01 -8.28
N LEU A 41 -6.72 5.96 -8.14
CA LEU A 41 -6.86 5.22 -6.89
C LEU A 41 -5.56 4.50 -6.53
N ASP A 42 -4.82 3.99 -7.51
CA ASP A 42 -3.49 3.39 -7.29
C ASP A 42 -2.49 4.38 -6.71
N MET A 43 -2.63 5.67 -7.01
CA MET A 43 -1.84 6.72 -6.36
C MET A 43 -2.33 6.94 -4.93
N LEU A 44 -3.61 7.23 -4.74
CA LEU A 44 -4.17 7.57 -3.42
C LEU A 44 -4.03 6.45 -2.39
N ARG A 45 -4.01 5.18 -2.81
CA ARG A 45 -3.74 4.05 -1.91
C ARG A 45 -2.32 4.05 -1.33
N VAL A 46 -1.34 4.62 -2.03
CA VAL A 46 0.03 4.74 -1.53
C VAL A 46 0.06 5.70 -0.37
N GLU A 47 -0.53 6.89 -0.53
CA GLU A 47 -0.64 7.89 0.53
C GLU A 47 -1.39 7.34 1.74
N SER A 48 -2.47 6.60 1.49
CA SER A 48 -3.42 6.12 2.49
C SER A 48 -3.10 4.76 3.12
N TYR A 49 -2.07 4.07 2.64
CA TYR A 49 -1.73 2.70 3.00
C TYR A 49 -2.89 1.71 2.85
N LEU A 50 -3.28 1.47 1.61
CA LEU A 50 -4.27 0.45 1.28
C LEU A 50 -3.65 -0.60 0.36
N LEU A 51 -3.64 -1.84 0.85
CA LEU A 51 -3.10 -2.99 0.13
C LEU A 51 -4.07 -3.48 -0.94
N PHE A 52 -3.52 -3.81 -2.10
CA PHE A 52 -4.22 -4.39 -3.22
C PHE A 52 -3.76 -5.84 -3.40
N TYR A 53 -4.63 -6.80 -3.09
CA TYR A 53 -4.37 -8.20 -3.44
C TYR A 53 -4.50 -8.41 -4.95
N PRO A 54 -3.58 -9.13 -5.62
CA PRO A 54 -2.38 -9.80 -5.10
C PRO A 54 -1.10 -8.94 -5.15
N TYR A 55 -1.20 -7.69 -5.59
CA TYR A 55 -0.08 -6.86 -5.99
C TYR A 55 0.90 -6.48 -4.89
N ASP A 56 0.51 -6.48 -3.61
CA ASP A 56 1.43 -6.13 -2.52
C ASP A 56 1.94 -7.32 -1.71
N ASN A 57 1.70 -8.56 -2.14
CA ASN A 57 1.95 -9.75 -1.32
C ASN A 57 2.80 -10.81 -2.06
N SER A 58 3.01 -11.98 -1.44
CA SER A 58 3.82 -13.08 -1.97
C SER A 58 3.25 -13.74 -3.21
N GLN A 59 1.98 -13.54 -3.53
CA GLN A 59 1.39 -14.00 -4.79
C GLN A 59 2.01 -13.27 -5.99
N LYS A 60 2.32 -11.98 -5.84
CA LYS A 60 3.02 -11.17 -6.86
C LYS A 60 4.54 -11.22 -6.69
N TYR A 61 5.04 -11.25 -5.45
CA TYR A 61 6.46 -11.25 -5.13
C TYR A 61 6.82 -12.50 -4.31
N PRO A 62 6.94 -13.68 -4.94
CA PRO A 62 7.14 -14.94 -4.22
C PRO A 62 8.50 -15.00 -3.54
N PHE A 63 8.57 -15.81 -2.49
CA PHE A 63 9.84 -16.25 -1.92
C PHE A 63 10.42 -17.38 -2.78
N GLU A 64 11.74 -17.47 -2.88
CA GLU A 64 12.42 -18.37 -3.82
C GLU A 64 12.08 -19.86 -3.60
N ASN A 65 11.89 -20.27 -2.34
CA ASN A 65 11.71 -21.67 -1.96
C ASN A 65 10.36 -21.94 -1.24
N GLU A 66 9.40 -21.04 -1.36
CA GLU A 66 8.10 -21.17 -0.71
C GLU A 66 6.95 -20.77 -1.65
N GLY A 67 5.79 -21.42 -1.50
CA GLY A 67 4.58 -21.00 -2.18
C GLY A 67 4.04 -19.65 -1.66
N PRO A 68 3.08 -19.03 -2.36
CA PRO A 68 2.45 -17.82 -1.87
C PRO A 68 1.67 -18.09 -0.58
N GLY A 69 1.75 -17.16 0.35
CA GLY A 69 1.11 -17.22 1.65
C GLY A 69 1.79 -16.27 2.61
N ASP A 70 1.09 -15.20 3.00
CA ASP A 70 1.56 -14.22 3.97
C ASP A 70 0.65 -14.21 5.18
N THR A 71 1.25 -13.99 6.34
CA THR A 71 0.51 -13.79 7.58
C THR A 71 -0.06 -12.37 7.64
N LEU A 72 -1.14 -12.20 8.40
CA LEU A 72 -1.66 -10.87 8.70
C LEU A 72 -0.65 -9.99 9.45
N TRP A 73 0.28 -10.58 10.19
CA TRP A 73 1.37 -9.87 10.87
C TRP A 73 2.37 -9.26 9.88
N GLU A 74 2.75 -10.02 8.85
CA GLU A 74 3.65 -9.54 7.78
C GLU A 74 3.00 -8.43 6.95
N LEU A 75 1.69 -8.54 6.71
CA LEU A 75 0.93 -7.56 5.95
C LEU A 75 0.53 -6.32 6.76
N GLY A 76 0.73 -6.30 8.09
CA GLY A 76 0.24 -5.23 8.96
C GLY A 76 -1.29 -5.17 9.07
N LEU A 77 -1.96 -6.30 8.84
CA LEU A 77 -3.41 -6.46 8.85
C LEU A 77 -3.93 -7.21 10.08
N ASP A 78 -3.12 -7.37 11.12
CA ASP A 78 -3.51 -8.07 12.35
C ASP A 78 -4.68 -7.41 13.08
N PHE A 79 -4.86 -6.09 12.91
CA PHE A 79 -6.02 -5.35 13.41
C PHE A 79 -7.37 -5.89 12.90
N THR A 80 -7.38 -6.67 11.80
CA THR A 80 -8.59 -7.31 11.26
C THR A 80 -9.04 -8.53 12.05
N VAL A 81 -8.21 -9.02 12.99
CA VAL A 81 -8.55 -10.12 13.91
C VAL A 81 -8.84 -9.54 15.28
N SER A 82 -10.07 -9.74 15.78
CA SER A 82 -10.42 -9.33 17.13
C SER A 82 -9.51 -10.02 18.17
N PRO A 83 -9.02 -9.29 19.20
CA PRO A 83 -8.13 -9.88 20.21
C PRO A 83 -8.72 -11.15 20.84
N GLY A 84 -7.94 -12.23 20.84
CA GLY A 84 -8.33 -13.52 21.42
C GLY A 84 -9.36 -14.33 20.61
N LYS A 85 -9.78 -13.87 19.43
CA LYS A 85 -10.73 -14.61 18.58
C LYS A 85 -10.14 -15.94 18.12
N THR A 86 -10.88 -17.02 18.33
CA THR A 86 -10.54 -18.37 17.84
C THR A 86 -11.63 -18.90 16.91
N GLY A 87 -11.49 -20.14 16.39
CA GLY A 87 -12.54 -20.80 15.61
C GLY A 87 -12.68 -20.33 14.15
N PHE A 88 -11.70 -19.59 13.62
CA PHE A 88 -11.62 -19.27 12.19
C PHE A 88 -10.51 -20.07 11.49
N ARG A 89 -10.59 -20.20 10.17
CA ARG A 89 -9.58 -20.90 9.37
C ARG A 89 -8.22 -20.22 9.54
N GLY A 90 -7.24 -20.95 10.08
CA GLY A 90 -5.90 -20.41 10.34
C GLY A 90 -5.72 -19.72 11.70
N ALA A 91 -6.68 -19.82 12.64
CA ALA A 91 -6.59 -19.16 13.94
C ALA A 91 -5.36 -19.59 14.77
N GLU A 92 -5.09 -20.89 14.86
CA GLU A 92 -3.92 -21.42 15.57
C GLU A 92 -2.62 -20.87 14.96
N GLU A 93 -2.54 -20.87 13.63
CA GLU A 93 -1.36 -20.42 12.89
C GLU A 93 -1.14 -18.91 13.02
N HIS A 94 -2.22 -18.13 12.98
CA HIS A 94 -2.18 -16.69 13.23
C HIS A 94 -1.48 -16.39 14.57
N TYR A 95 -1.87 -17.05 15.66
CA TYR A 95 -1.20 -16.80 16.96
C TYR A 95 0.19 -17.42 17.04
N ARG A 96 0.42 -18.59 16.42
CA ARG A 96 1.73 -19.27 16.41
C ARG A 96 2.83 -18.46 15.70
N LEU A 97 2.46 -17.68 14.68
CA LEU A 97 3.38 -16.91 13.84
C LEU A 97 3.55 -15.44 14.25
N LYS A 98 2.86 -14.98 15.31
CA LYS A 98 3.07 -13.63 15.83
C LYS A 98 4.55 -13.41 16.20
N GLY A 99 5.16 -12.34 15.69
CA GLY A 99 6.59 -12.04 15.93
C GLY A 99 7.56 -12.89 15.12
N LYS A 100 7.09 -13.65 14.13
CA LYS A 100 7.89 -14.47 13.21
C LYS A 100 7.72 -14.01 11.76
N GLU A 101 7.52 -12.71 11.58
CA GLU A 101 7.33 -12.12 10.27
C GLU A 101 8.61 -12.28 9.42
N ARG A 102 8.49 -12.69 8.15
CA ARG A 102 9.64 -12.71 7.21
C ARG A 102 9.93 -11.30 6.68
N PHE A 103 8.89 -10.48 6.54
CA PHE A 103 8.94 -9.11 6.06
C PHE A 103 7.86 -8.27 6.76
N LYS A 104 7.93 -6.95 6.59
CA LYS A 104 6.83 -6.05 6.92
C LYS A 104 6.48 -5.20 5.71
N ILE A 105 5.18 -4.88 5.59
CA ILE A 105 4.77 -3.76 4.75
C ILE A 105 5.20 -2.46 5.42
N TYR A 106 5.90 -1.61 4.67
CA TYR A 106 6.38 -0.32 5.16
C TYR A 106 6.45 0.72 4.05
N GLY A 107 6.52 1.99 4.43
CA GLY A 107 6.65 3.09 3.48
C GLY A 107 8.11 3.32 3.11
N VAL A 108 8.34 3.79 1.89
CA VAL A 108 9.62 4.37 1.46
C VAL A 108 9.39 5.79 0.95
N LEU A 109 10.20 6.75 1.40
CA LEU A 109 10.30 8.09 0.83
C LEU A 109 11.55 8.16 -0.04
N LEU A 110 11.39 8.56 -1.28
CA LEU A 110 12.45 8.63 -2.28
C LEU A 110 12.94 10.06 -2.45
N ASP A 111 14.25 10.21 -2.64
CA ASP A 111 14.85 11.49 -3.00
C ASP A 111 14.46 11.85 -4.45
N GLY A 112 14.05 13.11 -4.67
CA GLY A 112 13.70 13.61 -5.98
C GLY A 112 12.23 13.38 -6.38
N LYS A 113 11.94 13.58 -7.67
CA LYS A 113 10.58 13.50 -8.24
C LYS A 113 10.29 12.21 -9.00
N GLU A 114 11.29 11.35 -9.15
CA GLU A 114 11.13 10.08 -9.84
C GLU A 114 10.51 9.05 -8.88
N PRO A 115 9.39 8.41 -9.23
CA PRO A 115 8.86 7.29 -8.44
C PRO A 115 9.69 6.02 -8.67
N ALA A 116 9.56 5.05 -7.77
CA ALA A 116 10.11 3.71 -8.01
C ALA A 116 9.38 3.04 -9.19
N ASP A 117 10.10 2.24 -9.97
CA ASP A 117 9.49 1.24 -10.86
C ASP A 117 8.67 0.23 -10.01
N GLU A 118 7.55 -0.28 -10.54
CA GLU A 118 6.82 -1.40 -9.90
C GLU A 118 7.77 -2.60 -9.77
N GLY A 119 7.90 -3.15 -8.56
CA GLY A 119 8.81 -4.26 -8.31
C GLY A 119 10.29 -3.87 -8.21
N ALA A 120 10.62 -2.58 -8.13
CA ALA A 120 12.00 -2.15 -7.94
C ALA A 120 12.60 -2.75 -6.66
N PRO A 121 13.77 -3.41 -6.74
CA PRO A 121 14.42 -3.98 -5.56
C PRO A 121 14.93 -2.88 -4.63
N VAL A 122 14.77 -3.11 -3.34
CA VAL A 122 15.25 -2.23 -2.27
C VAL A 122 16.54 -2.80 -1.71
N TYR A 123 17.54 -1.95 -1.51
CA TYR A 123 18.86 -2.29 -1.00
C TYR A 123 19.21 -1.51 0.26
N ARG A 124 20.00 -2.15 1.13
CA ARG A 124 20.69 -1.53 2.26
C ARG A 124 22.12 -2.06 2.27
N ASP A 125 23.10 -1.17 2.25
CA ASP A 125 24.52 -1.53 2.29
C ASP A 125 24.92 -2.57 1.23
N GLY A 126 24.34 -2.46 0.03
CA GLY A 126 24.59 -3.37 -1.10
C GLY A 126 23.84 -4.70 -1.07
N LYS A 127 23.15 -5.03 0.04
CA LYS A 127 22.29 -6.22 0.15
C LYS A 127 20.85 -5.88 -0.24
N LYS A 128 20.19 -6.75 -1.02
CA LYS A 128 18.75 -6.64 -1.28
C LYS A 128 17.97 -6.97 0.00
N VAL A 129 17.09 -6.07 0.42
CA VAL A 129 16.31 -6.14 1.67
C VAL A 129 14.82 -5.95 1.44
N GLY A 130 14.38 -5.95 0.18
CA GLY A 130 12.96 -5.76 -0.11
C GLY A 130 12.63 -5.47 -1.57
N VAL A 131 11.40 -5.05 -1.76
CA VAL A 131 10.82 -4.69 -3.06
C VAL A 131 9.75 -3.62 -2.87
N VAL A 132 9.77 -2.60 -3.74
CA VAL A 132 8.69 -1.61 -3.82
C VAL A 132 7.53 -2.21 -4.59
N THR A 133 6.34 -2.24 -3.99
CA THR A 133 5.14 -2.86 -4.58
C THR A 133 4.30 -1.86 -5.34
N CYS A 134 4.30 -0.60 -4.90
CA CYS A 134 3.62 0.50 -5.58
C CYS A 134 4.28 1.81 -5.17
N ALA A 135 4.43 2.73 -6.12
CA ALA A 135 5.03 4.03 -5.87
C ALA A 135 4.39 5.11 -6.73
N MET A 136 4.53 6.34 -6.27
CA MET A 136 4.05 7.52 -6.97
C MET A 136 4.90 8.74 -6.63
N TYR A 137 4.82 9.76 -7.48
CA TYR A 137 5.13 11.13 -7.12
C TYR A 137 3.82 11.85 -6.82
N SER A 138 3.68 12.40 -5.61
CA SER A 138 2.55 13.26 -5.26
C SER A 138 2.85 14.70 -5.67
N PRO A 139 2.13 15.29 -6.63
CA PRO A 139 2.28 16.71 -6.94
C PRO A 139 1.73 17.62 -5.84
N LEU A 140 0.88 17.10 -4.93
CA LEU A 140 0.29 17.88 -3.85
C LEU A 140 1.29 18.13 -2.72
N VAL A 141 2.07 17.09 -2.35
CA VAL A 141 3.07 17.19 -1.27
C VAL A 141 4.52 17.21 -1.79
N GLU A 142 4.69 17.22 -3.11
CA GLU A 142 5.98 17.24 -3.83
C GLU A 142 6.98 16.17 -3.38
N LYS A 143 6.49 14.95 -3.16
CA LYS A 143 7.30 13.81 -2.69
C LYS A 143 7.08 12.57 -3.54
N SER A 144 8.18 11.87 -3.82
CA SER A 144 8.13 10.48 -4.30
C SER A 144 8.06 9.53 -3.12
N MET A 145 7.11 8.61 -3.15
CA MET A 145 6.87 7.66 -2.06
C MET A 145 6.33 6.34 -2.59
N GLY A 146 6.40 5.30 -1.76
CA GLY A 146 5.88 3.98 -2.12
C GLY A 146 5.59 3.08 -0.94
N ILE A 147 4.80 2.05 -1.19
CA ILE A 147 4.61 0.89 -0.33
C ILE A 147 5.67 -0.14 -0.71
N ALA A 148 6.33 -0.73 0.28
CA ALA A 148 7.35 -1.74 0.08
C ALA A 148 7.16 -2.93 1.04
N ARG A 149 7.58 -4.10 0.58
CA ARG A 149 7.87 -5.25 1.45
C ARG A 149 9.34 -5.16 1.82
N LEU A 150 9.64 -4.97 3.11
CA LEU A 150 11.00 -4.86 3.62
C LEU A 150 11.30 -5.96 4.62
N ASP A 151 12.56 -6.40 4.65
CA ASP A 151 13.11 -7.19 5.76
C ASP A 151 12.77 -6.50 7.09
N VAL A 152 12.45 -7.29 8.12
CA VAL A 152 11.91 -6.79 9.39
C VAL A 152 12.81 -5.76 10.07
N ASP A 153 14.13 -5.92 9.96
CA ASP A 153 15.15 -5.03 10.51
C ASP A 153 15.39 -3.75 9.70
N CYS A 154 14.81 -3.68 8.49
CA CYS A 154 14.84 -2.53 7.60
C CYS A 154 13.52 -1.75 7.60
N ALA A 155 12.42 -2.35 8.06
CA ALA A 155 11.12 -1.72 8.30
C ALA A 155 11.12 -0.87 9.60
N VAL A 156 12.10 0.02 9.72
CA VAL A 156 12.30 0.91 10.86
C VAL A 156 12.44 2.33 10.33
N LYS A 157 11.70 3.27 10.91
CA LYS A 157 11.72 4.68 10.52
C LYS A 157 13.16 5.20 10.39
N ASP A 158 13.38 6.00 9.35
CA ASP A 158 14.65 6.67 9.02
C ASP A 158 15.79 5.73 8.55
N THR A 159 15.54 4.41 8.42
CA THR A 159 16.50 3.48 7.80
C THR A 159 16.84 3.94 6.40
N LYS A 160 18.14 4.08 6.10
CA LYS A 160 18.63 4.48 4.77
C LYS A 160 18.57 3.31 3.81
N LEU A 161 18.00 3.56 2.64
CA LEU A 161 17.74 2.57 1.60
C LEU A 161 18.19 3.12 0.24
N GLU A 162 18.41 2.20 -0.70
CA GLU A 162 18.62 2.50 -2.11
C GLU A 162 17.60 1.70 -2.92
N ILE A 163 16.83 2.37 -3.78
CA ILE A 163 15.90 1.73 -4.72
C ILE A 163 16.57 1.75 -6.09
N ARG A 164 16.61 0.59 -6.75
CA ARG A 164 17.23 0.48 -8.08
C ARG A 164 16.16 0.37 -9.15
N ASN A 165 15.86 1.49 -9.79
CA ASN A 165 15.06 1.55 -10.99
C ASN A 165 15.89 1.10 -12.21
N ARG A 166 15.23 0.93 -13.36
CA ARG A 166 15.92 0.72 -14.64
C ARG A 166 16.74 1.94 -15.08
N SER A 167 16.31 3.13 -14.66
CA SER A 167 16.95 4.43 -14.92
C SER A 167 18.19 4.68 -14.05
N GLY A 168 18.28 4.04 -12.88
CA GLY A 168 19.36 4.23 -11.93
C GLY A 168 18.96 4.00 -10.47
N SER A 169 19.90 4.26 -9.57
CA SER A 169 19.68 4.18 -8.13
C SER A 169 19.10 5.48 -7.57
N ILE A 170 18.07 5.37 -6.74
CA ILE A 170 17.44 6.47 -6.01
C ILE A 170 17.64 6.22 -4.52
N LYS A 171 18.17 7.22 -3.81
CA LYS A 171 18.26 7.18 -2.35
C LYS A 171 16.86 7.26 -1.75
N ALA A 172 16.63 6.49 -0.69
CA ALA A 172 15.35 6.46 -0.02
C ALA A 172 15.49 6.30 1.50
N THR A 173 14.41 6.54 2.21
CA THR A 173 14.30 6.30 3.66
C THR A 173 13.04 5.53 3.97
N ALA A 174 13.14 4.57 4.89
CA ALA A 174 11.99 3.86 5.42
C ALA A 174 11.13 4.79 6.28
N GLN A 175 9.81 4.78 6.08
CA GLN A 175 8.87 5.68 6.74
C GLN A 175 7.62 4.89 7.20
N PRO A 176 7.07 5.17 8.39
CA PRO A 176 5.79 4.62 8.81
C PRO A 176 4.67 5.00 7.84
N LEU A 177 3.72 4.09 7.67
CA LEU A 177 2.49 4.28 6.92
C LEU A 177 1.31 4.57 7.86
N PRO A 178 0.25 5.27 7.41
CA PRO A 178 0.12 5.95 6.11
C PRO A 178 1.00 7.21 6.01
N PHE A 179 1.23 7.73 4.80
CA PHE A 179 1.97 8.97 4.58
C PHE A 179 1.11 10.21 4.83
N ASP A 180 -0.20 10.10 4.58
CA ASP A 180 -1.15 11.18 4.73
C ASP A 180 -2.30 10.81 5.69
N ASP A 181 -2.79 11.83 6.39
CA ASP A 181 -3.84 11.75 7.42
C ASP A 181 -3.84 10.44 8.25
N PRO A 182 -2.81 10.22 9.09
CA PRO A 182 -2.72 9.02 9.91
C PRO A 182 -3.76 8.97 11.03
N LYS A 183 -4.39 10.12 11.34
CA LYS A 183 -5.41 10.22 12.40
C LYS A 183 -6.83 10.07 11.86
N LYS A 184 -7.02 10.10 10.54
CA LYS A 184 -8.34 10.04 9.89
C LYS A 184 -9.25 11.17 10.38
N THR A 185 -8.72 12.40 10.37
CA THR A 185 -9.37 13.62 10.91
C THR A 185 -9.77 14.61 9.85
#